data_AF-A0A9E5EHA3-F1
#
_entry.id   AF-A0A9E5EHA3-F1
#
_cell.length_a   1.000
_cell.length_b   1.000
_cell.length_c   1.000
_cell.angle_alpha   90.00
_cell.angle_beta   90.00
_cell.angle_gamma   90.00
#
_symmetry.space_group_name_H-M   'P 1'
#
loop_
_entity.id
_entity.type
_entity.pdbx_description
1 polymer ?
#
loop_
_entity_poly.entity_id
_entity_poly.type
_entity_poly.pdbx_seq_one_letter_code
_entity_poly.pdbx_strand_id
1 'polypeptide(L)'
;MNQEPSKGKGSWEKMMGEVERVRRGRGRLAVGVSGGGDSVALAEALWRLGADPEIWHFNHRWRGRAAEADASWVRRWAGKRKL
;
A
#
# COMPACT_ATOMS: atom_id res chain seq x y z
N MET A 1 16.56 -26.06 26.88
CA MET A 1 15.48 -25.05 26.90
C MET A 1 15.42 -24.42 25.52
N ASN A 2 14.74 -25.06 24.57
CA ASN A 2 14.65 -24.56 23.19
C ASN A 2 13.54 -23.52 23.13
N GLN A 3 13.92 -22.28 22.82
CA GLN A 3 12.96 -21.20 22.64
C GLN A 3 12.16 -21.45 21.35
N GLU A 4 10.83 -21.38 21.46
CA GLU A 4 9.95 -21.40 20.29
C GLU A 4 10.20 -20.17 19.39
N PRO A 5 10.11 -20.33 18.05
CA PRO A 5 10.23 -19.19 17.15
C PRO A 5 9.05 -18.23 17.37
N SER A 6 9.36 -16.97 17.67
CA SER A 6 8.39 -15.91 17.92
C SER A 6 7.45 -15.73 16.72
N LYS A 7 6.16 -16.06 16.90
CA LYS A 7 5.06 -15.71 15.99
C LYS A 7 4.94 -14.18 15.91
N GLY A 8 5.56 -13.55 14.90
CA GLY A 8 5.36 -12.11 14.68
C GLY A 8 6.34 -11.39 13.74
N LYS A 9 7.52 -11.95 13.45
CA LYS A 9 8.53 -11.26 12.62
C LYS A 9 8.45 -11.54 11.11
N GLY A 10 7.74 -12.59 10.68
CA GLY A 10 7.93 -13.17 9.34
C GLY A 10 7.13 -12.60 8.16
N SER A 11 6.00 -11.92 8.37
CA SER A 11 5.13 -11.51 7.24
C SER A 11 5.50 -10.13 6.68
N TRP A 12 5.63 -9.13 7.55
CA TRP A 12 5.93 -7.76 7.15
C TRP A 12 7.35 -7.61 6.60
N GLU A 13 8.37 -8.16 7.27
CA GLU A 13 9.76 -8.12 6.80
C GLU A 13 9.90 -8.78 5.43
N LYS A 14 9.27 -9.95 5.24
CA LYS A 14 9.25 -10.64 3.95
C LYS A 14 8.57 -9.79 2.87
N MET A 15 7.42 -9.21 3.17
CA MET A 15 6.71 -8.33 2.25
C MET A 15 7.57 -7.12 1.85
N MET A 16 8.21 -6.45 2.81
CA MET A 16 9.10 -5.32 2.55
C MET A 16 10.29 -5.71 1.68
N GLY A 17 10.89 -6.89 1.92
CA GLY A 17 11.96 -7.44 1.09
C GLY A 17 11.51 -7.69 -0.36
N GLU A 18 10.31 -8.22 -0.56
CA GLU A 18 9.75 -8.43 -1.90
C GLU A 18 9.42 -7.11 -2.60
N VAL A 19 8.82 -6.15 -1.89
CA VAL A 19 8.51 -4.82 -2.46
C VAL A 19 9.80 -4.09 -2.84
N GLU A 20 10.84 -4.16 -2.02
CA GLU A 20 12.17 -3.63 -2.32
C GLU A 20 12.77 -4.28 -3.58
N ARG A 21 12.78 -5.62 -3.62
CA ARG A 21 13.28 -6.38 -4.77
C ARG A 21 12.55 -5.99 -6.06
N VAL A 22 11.23 -5.82 -5.97
CA VAL A 22 10.37 -5.47 -7.10
C VAL A 22 10.63 -4.02 -7.53
N ARG A 23 10.67 -3.05 -6.62
CA ARG A 23 10.88 -1.64 -7.02
C ARG A 23 12.29 -1.34 -7.55
N ARG A 24 13.30 -2.13 -7.15
CA ARG A 24 14.71 -1.84 -7.42
C ARG A 24 14.95 -1.64 -8.92
N GLY A 25 15.59 -0.53 -9.28
CA GLY A 25 15.89 -0.18 -10.67
C GLY A 25 14.71 0.35 -11.48
N ARG A 26 13.56 0.65 -10.83
CA ARG A 26 12.42 1.31 -11.48
C ARG A 26 12.42 2.80 -11.19
N GLY A 27 11.88 3.57 -12.14
CA GLY A 27 11.66 5.01 -12.01
C GLY A 27 10.40 5.31 -11.21
N ARG A 28 9.64 6.33 -11.65
CA ARG A 28 8.35 6.69 -11.06
C ARG A 28 7.38 5.50 -11.09
N LEU A 29 6.65 5.31 -10.00
CA LEU A 29 5.71 4.21 -9.83
C LEU A 29 4.29 4.78 -9.75
N ALA A 30 3.37 4.27 -10.57
CA ALA A 30 1.94 4.45 -10.37
C ALA A 30 1.39 3.24 -9.59
N VAL A 31 0.60 3.48 -8.55
CA VAL A 31 0.08 2.43 -7.67
C VAL A 31 -1.44 2.50 -7.63
N GLY A 32 -2.08 1.43 -8.08
CA GLY A 32 -3.52 1.26 -7.96
C GLY A 32 -3.94 1.05 -6.52
N VAL A 33 -4.73 1.97 -5.95
CA VAL A 33 -5.26 1.86 -4.56
C VAL A 33 -6.78 1.77 -4.60
N SER A 34 -7.32 0.60 -4.25
CA SER A 34 -8.76 0.37 -4.19
C SER A 34 -9.41 0.93 -2.92
N GLY A 35 -8.61 1.20 -1.89
CA GLY A 35 -9.07 1.51 -0.54
C GLY A 35 -9.03 0.30 0.41
N GLY A 36 -8.79 -0.90 -0.13
CA GLY A 36 -8.59 -2.11 0.67
C GLY A 36 -7.20 -2.18 1.31
N GLY A 37 -7.09 -2.95 2.39
CA GLY A 37 -5.88 -3.09 3.21
C GLY A 37 -4.64 -3.49 2.41
N ASP A 38 -4.76 -4.41 1.46
CA ASP A 38 -3.62 -4.90 0.66
C ASP A 38 -3.02 -3.78 -0.20
N SER A 39 -3.87 -3.05 -0.93
CA SER A 39 -3.43 -1.95 -1.80
C SER A 39 -2.82 -0.78 -1.01
N VAL A 40 -3.38 -0.53 0.18
CA VAL A 40 -2.89 0.49 1.12
C VAL A 40 -1.55 0.08 1.72
N ALA A 41 -1.39 -1.19 2.11
CA ALA A 41 -0.16 -1.73 2.64
C ALA A 41 0.97 -1.71 1.60
N LEU A 42 0.66 -2.03 0.34
CA LEU A 42 1.62 -1.94 -0.77
C LEU A 42 2.10 -0.49 -0.98
N ALA A 43 1.18 0.47 -1.02
CA ALA A 43 1.52 1.88 -1.20
C ALA A 43 2.34 2.43 -0.02
N GLU A 44 1.99 2.05 1.22
CA GLU A 44 2.77 2.37 2.42
C GLU A 44 4.16 1.74 2.40
N ALA A 45 4.29 0.50 1.96
CA ALA A 45 5.58 -0.17 1.86
C ALA A 45 6.50 0.56 0.87
N LEU A 46 6.00 0.90 -0.31
CA LEU A 46 6.74 1.65 -1.32
C LEU A 46 7.20 3.02 -0.79
N TRP A 47 6.29 3.76 -0.16
CA TRP A 47 6.59 5.05 0.45
C TRP A 47 7.66 4.94 1.55
N ARG A 48 7.53 3.96 2.45
CA ARG A 48 8.51 3.73 3.54
C ARG A 48 9.88 3.28 3.05
N LEU A 49 9.96 2.67 1.86
CA LEU A 49 11.22 2.33 1.19
C LEU A 49 11.84 3.51 0.43
N GLY A 50 11.25 4.71 0.54
CA GLY A 50 11.74 5.94 -0.08
C GLY A 50 11.35 6.09 -1.56
N ALA A 51 10.37 5.31 -2.04
CA ALA A 51 9.78 5.58 -3.34
C ALA A 51 8.79 6.76 -3.25
N ASP A 52 8.50 7.37 -4.40
CA ASP A 52 7.49 8.42 -4.57
C ASP A 52 6.34 7.89 -5.46
N PRO A 53 5.45 7.02 -4.93
CA PRO A 53 4.40 6.41 -5.72
C PRO A 53 3.23 7.37 -5.96
N GLU A 54 2.79 7.48 -7.20
CA GLU A 54 1.59 8.21 -7.59
C GLU A 54 0.35 7.34 -7.35
N ILE A 55 -0.59 7.80 -6.51
CA ILE A 55 -1.75 7.01 -6.08
C ILE A 55 -2.90 7.14 -7.07
N TRP A 56 -3.30 6.00 -7.65
CA TRP A 56 -4.37 5.93 -8.64
C TRP A 56 -5.55 5.12 -8.07
N HIS A 57 -6.69 5.78 -7.85
CA HIS A 57 -7.93 5.11 -7.45
C HIS A 57 -8.90 5.08 -8.62
N PHE A 58 -9.42 3.90 -8.95
CA PHE A 58 -10.47 3.75 -9.94
C PHE A 58 -11.83 3.55 -9.25
N ASN A 59 -12.69 4.57 -9.30
CA ASN A 59 -14.03 4.50 -8.77
C ASN A 59 -14.95 3.81 -9.79
N HIS A 60 -15.25 2.52 -9.57
CA HIS A 60 -16.15 1.73 -10.42
C HIS A 60 -17.63 2.17 -10.35
N ARG A 61 -18.02 2.95 -9.33
CA ARG A 61 -19.38 3.47 -9.11
C ARG A 61 -20.49 2.42 -8.91
N TRP A 62 -20.14 1.14 -8.79
CA TRP A 62 -21.13 0.04 -8.65
C TRP A 62 -21.95 0.08 -7.36
N ARG A 63 -21.43 0.72 -6.30
CA ARG A 63 -22.07 0.76 -4.97
C ARG A 63 -22.63 2.14 -4.60
N GLY A 64 -22.84 3.00 -5.61
CA GLY A 64 -23.33 4.36 -5.41
C GLY A 64 -22.51 5.11 -4.35
N ARG A 65 -23.19 5.60 -3.29
CA ARG A 65 -22.57 6.37 -2.20
C ARG A 65 -21.38 5.67 -1.52
N ALA A 66 -21.38 4.34 -1.43
CA ALA A 66 -20.26 3.63 -0.82
C ALA A 66 -18.99 3.74 -1.68
N ALA A 67 -19.12 3.72 -3.01
CA ALA A 67 -17.99 3.88 -3.91
C ALA A 67 -17.40 5.30 -3.85
N GLU A 68 -18.26 6.33 -3.71
CA GLU A 68 -17.82 7.71 -3.50
C GLU A 68 -17.14 7.91 -2.14
N ALA A 69 -17.59 7.18 -1.11
CA ALA A 69 -16.95 7.18 0.20
C ALA A 69 -15.55 6.55 0.15
N ASP A 70 -15.37 5.46 -0.58
CA ASP A 70 -14.07 4.82 -0.82
C ASP A 70 -13.10 5.79 -1.52
N ALA A 71 -13.53 6.42 -2.62
CA ALA A 71 -12.73 7.39 -3.36
C ALA A 71 -12.31 8.59 -2.48
N SER A 72 -13.26 9.10 -1.69
CA SER A 72 -13.00 10.20 -0.75
C SER A 72 -12.04 9.78 0.38
N TRP A 73 -12.14 8.53 0.85
CA TRP A 73 -11.23 7.99 1.84
C TRP A 73 -9.81 7.88 1.29
N VAL A 74 -9.63 7.30 0.10
CA VAL A 74 -8.31 7.15 -0.53
C VAL A 74 -7.64 8.52 -0.73
N ARG A 75 -8.38 9.50 -1.24
CA ARG A 75 -7.87 10.87 -1.42
C ARG A 75 -7.38 11.49 -0.11
N ARG A 76 -8.15 11.38 0.98
CA ARG A 76 -7.74 11.88 2.30
C ARG A 76 -6.56 11.11 2.87
N TRP A 77 -6.53 9.80 2.67
CA TRP A 77 -5.47 8.93 3.16
C TRP A 77 -4.13 9.25 2.50
N ALA A 78 -4.12 9.46 1.17
CA ALA A 78 -2.95 9.82 0.38
C ALA A 78 -2.44 11.23 0.75
N GLY A 79 -3.34 12.22 0.81
CA GLY A 79 -2.97 13.59 1.18
C GLY A 79 -2.33 13.72 2.57
N LYS A 80 -2.75 12.89 3.55
CA LYS A 80 -2.12 12.85 4.89
C LYS A 80 -0.68 12.34 4.87
N ARG A 81 -0.31 11.54 3.86
CA ARG A 81 1.01 10.91 3.71
C ARG A 81 1.90 11.63 2.70
N LYS A 82 1.37 12.69 2.06
CA LYS A 82 1.99 13.38 0.92
C LYS A 82 2.27 12.41 -0.24
N LEU A 83 1.33 11.49 -0.45
CA LEU A 83 1.22 10.59 -1.60
C LEU A 83 0.12 11.08 -2.55
#